data_AF-A0A2S4LX96-F1
#
_entry.id   AF-A0A2S4LX96-F1
#
_cell.length_a   1.000
_cell.length_b   1.000
_cell.length_c   1.000
_cell.angle_alpha   90.00
_cell.angle_beta   90.00
_cell.angle_gamma   90.00
#
_symmetry.space_group_name_H-M   'P 1'
#
loop_
_entity.id
_entity.type
_entity.pdbx_description
1 polymer ?
#
loop_
_entity_poly.entity_id
_entity_poly.type
_entity_poly.pdbx_seq_one_letter_code
_entity_poly.pdbx_strand_id
1 'polypeptide(L)'
;MKCWVCTRQARGLTHADTRHGIGNPRRYPIDGAFCSRRCQDAFHALYGTRLRALDGGATIAENTMIDPTEVERAAMKRCLKAFGEAAGEIGFDKSLGAYAEEEALRVIDAIVTCWTEQMVSHHEATRQSTVRGTTPPRDPFADMADDLPWEVAQ
;
A
#
# COMPACT_ATOMS: atom_id res chain seq x y z
N MET A 1 3.65 -23.91 -3.67
CA MET A 1 4.39 -22.75 -3.13
C MET A 1 3.70 -21.47 -3.58
N LYS A 2 3.49 -20.50 -2.68
CA LYS A 2 2.87 -19.20 -3.00
C LYS A 2 3.94 -18.18 -3.40
N CYS A 3 3.60 -17.27 -4.31
CA CYS A 3 4.43 -16.16 -4.75
C CYS A 3 4.68 -15.20 -3.60
N TRP A 4 5.92 -14.77 -3.38
CA TRP A 4 6.24 -13.88 -2.25
C TRP A 4 5.78 -12.44 -2.43
N VAL A 5 5.52 -12.03 -3.67
CA VAL A 5 5.07 -10.67 -3.96
C VAL A 5 3.55 -10.57 -3.98
N CYS A 6 2.87 -11.52 -4.62
CA CYS A 6 1.43 -11.41 -4.88
C CYS A 6 0.60 -12.61 -4.41
N THR A 7 1.20 -13.52 -3.63
CA THR A 7 0.59 -14.70 -2.98
C THR A 7 -0.11 -15.74 -3.88
N ARG A 8 -0.17 -15.52 -5.21
CA ARG A 8 -0.62 -16.49 -6.23
C ARG A 8 0.27 -17.72 -6.30
N GLN A 9 -0.19 -18.80 -6.93
CA GLN A 9 0.62 -20.00 -7.17
C GLN A 9 1.92 -19.65 -7.92
N ALA A 10 3.07 -20.01 -7.33
CA ALA A 10 4.37 -19.77 -7.95
C ALA A 10 4.60 -20.70 -9.14
N ARG A 11 5.38 -20.23 -10.12
CA ARG A 11 5.60 -20.89 -11.41
C ARG A 11 7.06 -21.26 -11.66
N GLY A 12 7.85 -21.41 -10.59
CA GLY A 12 9.24 -21.89 -10.67
C GLY A 12 10.31 -20.81 -10.83
N LEU A 13 9.96 -19.53 -10.86
CA LEU A 13 10.96 -18.44 -10.82
C LEU A 13 11.54 -18.30 -9.41
N THR A 14 12.87 -18.15 -9.29
CA THR A 14 13.60 -18.18 -8.01
C THR A 14 14.39 -16.89 -7.76
N HIS A 15 14.96 -16.75 -6.56
CA HIS A 15 15.97 -15.74 -6.27
C HIS A 15 17.29 -16.44 -5.94
N ALA A 16 18.38 -15.96 -6.54
CA ALA A 16 19.73 -16.40 -6.20
C ALA A 16 20.56 -15.20 -5.73
N ASP A 17 21.00 -15.23 -4.48
CA ASP A 17 21.87 -14.20 -3.92
C ASP A 17 23.33 -14.52 -4.26
N THR A 18 23.83 -13.88 -5.31
CA THR A 18 25.17 -14.13 -5.87
C THR A 18 26.32 -13.70 -4.96
N ARG A 19 26.04 -12.98 -3.87
CA ARG A 19 27.05 -12.63 -2.84
C ARG A 19 27.54 -13.86 -2.08
N HIS A 20 26.75 -14.92 -2.07
CA HIS A 20 27.11 -16.19 -1.47
C HIS A 20 27.66 -17.15 -2.54
N GLY A 21 28.72 -17.89 -2.19
CA GLY A 21 29.36 -18.86 -3.09
C GLY A 21 28.46 -20.05 -3.42
N ILE A 22 28.74 -20.72 -4.54
CA ILE A 22 28.06 -21.96 -4.96
C ILE A 22 28.15 -22.99 -3.83
N GLY A 23 27.02 -23.55 -3.39
CA GLY A 23 26.95 -24.51 -2.28
C GLY A 23 26.60 -23.91 -0.90
N ASN A 24 26.59 -22.57 -0.77
CA ASN A 24 26.07 -21.92 0.43
C ASN A 24 24.52 -21.91 0.38
N PRO A 25 23.81 -22.44 1.39
CA PRO A 25 22.34 -22.44 1.42
C PRO A 25 21.72 -21.03 1.30
N ARG A 26 22.43 -19.99 1.75
CA ARG A 26 21.99 -18.59 1.62
C ARG A 26 22.00 -18.09 0.17
N ARG A 27 22.72 -18.77 -0.74
CA ARG A 27 22.74 -18.42 -2.17
C ARG A 27 21.42 -18.73 -2.86
N TYR A 28 20.76 -19.79 -2.44
CA TYR A 28 19.46 -20.21 -2.97
C TYR A 28 18.47 -20.28 -1.82
N PRO A 29 18.09 -19.13 -1.23
CA PRO A 29 17.27 -19.15 -0.03
C PRO A 29 16.03 -20.02 -0.23
N ILE A 30 15.32 -19.87 -1.37
CA ILE A 30 14.14 -20.67 -1.73
C ILE A 30 13.98 -20.79 -3.27
N ASP A 31 13.74 -22.01 -3.74
CA ASP A 31 13.39 -22.32 -5.14
C ASP A 31 11.89 -22.11 -5.43
N GLY A 32 11.59 -21.54 -6.61
CA GLY A 32 10.20 -21.37 -7.07
C GLY A 32 9.37 -20.38 -6.27
N ALA A 33 9.94 -19.23 -5.92
CA ALA A 33 9.32 -18.17 -5.11
C ALA A 33 8.38 -17.20 -5.87
N PHE A 34 8.39 -17.16 -7.21
CA PHE A 34 7.62 -16.17 -7.98
C PHE A 34 6.69 -16.77 -9.05
N CYS A 35 5.57 -16.10 -9.29
CA CYS A 35 4.59 -16.50 -10.32
C CYS A 35 4.81 -15.85 -11.69
N SER A 36 5.61 -14.79 -11.78
CA SER A 36 5.89 -14.05 -13.02
C SER A 36 7.19 -13.25 -12.92
N ARG A 37 7.75 -12.87 -14.08
CA ARG A 37 8.97 -12.07 -14.15
C ARG A 37 8.80 -10.70 -13.48
N ARG A 38 7.65 -10.07 -13.65
CA ARG A 38 7.29 -8.81 -12.97
C ARG A 38 7.36 -8.92 -11.43
N CYS A 39 6.89 -10.02 -10.85
CA CYS A 39 7.01 -10.25 -9.40
C CYS A 39 8.46 -10.49 -8.97
N GLN A 40 9.23 -11.22 -9.77
CA GLN A 40 10.66 -11.44 -9.51
C GLN A 40 11.46 -10.13 -9.56
N ASP A 41 11.23 -9.29 -10.58
CA ASP A 41 11.93 -8.01 -10.75
C ASP A 41 11.58 -7.02 -9.62
N ALA A 42 10.31 -6.95 -9.21
CA ALA A 42 9.87 -6.14 -8.08
C ALA A 42 10.57 -6.55 -6.76
N PHE A 43 10.68 -7.86 -6.52
CA PHE A 43 11.42 -8.37 -5.37
C PHE A 43 12.90 -8.01 -5.44
N HIS A 44 13.57 -8.18 -6.58
CA HIS A 44 15.00 -7.85 -6.73
C HIS A 44 15.28 -6.35 -6.52
N ALA A 45 14.40 -5.46 -6.98
CA ALA A 45 14.52 -4.03 -6.75
C ALA A 45 14.49 -3.69 -5.25
N LEU A 46 13.50 -4.21 -4.52
CA LEU A 46 13.35 -3.99 -3.08
C LEU A 46 14.47 -4.65 -2.27
N TYR A 47 14.85 -5.87 -2.64
CA TYR A 47 15.92 -6.63 -1.98
C TYR A 47 17.27 -5.92 -2.12
N GLY A 48 17.62 -5.48 -3.33
CA GLY A 48 18.86 -4.73 -3.56
C GLY A 48 18.91 -3.40 -2.80
N THR A 49 17.79 -2.67 -2.71
CA THR A 49 17.70 -1.43 -1.93
C THR A 49 17.83 -1.67 -0.43
N ARG A 50 17.18 -2.71 0.10
CA ARG A 50 17.31 -3.09 1.51
C ARG A 50 18.74 -3.46 1.88
N LEU A 51 19.46 -4.18 1.02
CA LEU A 51 20.86 -4.55 1.28
C LEU A 51 21.77 -3.33 1.35
N ARG A 52 21.62 -2.39 0.42
CA ARG A 52 22.37 -1.12 0.43
C ARG A 52 22.12 -0.29 1.69
N ALA A 53 20.90 -0.34 2.24
CA ALA A 53 20.56 0.33 3.50
C ALA A 53 21.18 -0.36 4.73
N LEU A 54 21.35 -1.69 4.71
CA LEU A 54 21.98 -2.45 5.80
C LEU A 54 23.51 -2.34 5.81
N ASP A 55 24.16 -2.18 4.65
CA ASP A 55 25.61 -2.05 4.54
C ASP A 55 26.12 -0.63 4.89
N GLY A 56 25.27 0.24 5.45
CA GLY A 56 25.64 1.55 6.00
C GLY A 56 26.14 2.61 5.00
N GLY A 57 26.11 2.30 3.70
CA GLY A 57 26.76 3.11 2.66
C GLY A 57 25.84 3.81 1.67
N ALA A 58 24.52 3.62 1.75
CA ALA A 58 23.59 4.34 0.89
C ALA A 58 22.73 5.30 1.73
N THR A 59 22.83 6.60 1.44
CA THR A 59 21.65 7.46 1.51
C THR A 59 20.53 6.67 0.86
N ILE A 60 19.52 6.30 1.64
CA ILE A 60 18.25 5.83 1.11
C ILE A 60 17.74 7.02 0.31
N ALA A 61 18.10 7.09 -0.98
CA ALA A 61 17.34 7.92 -1.87
C ALA A 61 15.94 7.35 -1.75
N GLU A 62 15.02 8.14 -1.18
CA GLU A 62 13.58 7.95 -1.24
C GLU A 62 13.16 7.96 -2.71
N ASN A 63 13.65 7.00 -3.50
CA ASN A 63 13.50 7.01 -4.93
C ASN A 63 13.25 5.59 -5.41
N THR A 64 12.15 5.09 -4.89
CA THR A 64 11.00 4.87 -5.77
C THR A 64 9.82 5.47 -5.01
N MET A 65 9.49 6.72 -5.28
CA MET A 65 8.12 7.19 -5.06
C MET A 65 7.26 6.17 -5.80
N ILE A 66 6.54 5.33 -5.06
CA ILE A 66 5.72 4.29 -5.63
C ILE A 66 4.75 5.02 -6.55
N ASP A 67 4.81 4.72 -7.85
CA ASP A 67 3.87 5.31 -8.80
C ASP A 67 2.46 5.06 -8.26
N PRO A 68 1.63 6.11 -8.11
CA PRO A 68 0.29 5.93 -7.60
C PRO A 68 -0.43 4.93 -8.50
N THR A 69 -0.99 3.91 -7.87
CA THR A 69 -1.83 2.91 -8.52
C THR A 69 -2.96 3.59 -9.28
N GLU A 70 -3.56 2.91 -10.25
CA GLU A 70 -4.67 3.50 -11.02
C GLU A 70 -5.84 3.94 -10.12
N VAL A 71 -6.05 3.23 -9.01
CA VAL A 71 -7.05 3.55 -7.99
C VAL A 71 -6.70 4.85 -7.27
N GLU A 72 -5.46 4.96 -6.80
CA GLU A 72 -4.93 6.16 -6.17
C GLU A 72 -4.98 7.35 -7.13
N ARG A 73 -4.54 7.18 -8.38
CA ARG A 73 -4.61 8.22 -9.42
C ARG A 73 -6.05 8.67 -9.70
N ALA A 74 -7.02 7.76 -9.70
CA ALA A 74 -8.43 8.08 -9.86
C ALA A 74 -8.96 8.89 -8.68
N ALA A 75 -8.57 8.54 -7.45
CA ALA A 75 -8.91 9.32 -6.27
C ALA A 75 -8.26 10.71 -6.28
N MET A 76 -7.00 10.84 -6.68
CA MET A 76 -6.33 12.15 -6.83
C MET A 76 -7.13 13.06 -7.78
N LYS A 77 -7.57 12.51 -8.92
CA LYS A 77 -8.39 13.26 -9.89
C LYS A 77 -9.74 13.67 -9.31
N ARG A 78 -10.35 12.85 -8.45
CA ARG A 78 -11.61 13.18 -7.76
C ARG A 78 -11.44 14.33 -6.76
N CYS A 79 -10.33 14.32 -6.02
CA CYS A 79 -9.99 15.36 -5.04
C CYS A 79 -9.84 16.76 -5.66
N LEU A 80 -9.57 16.88 -6.98
CA LEU A 80 -9.45 18.17 -7.67
C LEU A 80 -10.71 19.04 -7.50
N LYS A 81 -11.90 18.43 -7.41
CA LYS A 81 -13.15 19.15 -7.18
C LYS A 81 -13.23 19.70 -5.76
N ALA A 82 -13.03 18.85 -4.75
CA ALA A 82 -13.05 19.24 -3.34
C ALA A 82 -11.97 20.31 -3.04
N PHE A 83 -10.80 20.16 -3.66
CA PHE A 83 -9.75 21.17 -3.64
C PHE A 83 -10.23 22.52 -4.20
N GLY A 84 -10.85 22.52 -5.39
CA GLY A 84 -11.34 23.75 -6.02
C GLY A 84 -12.44 24.46 -5.22
N GLU A 85 -13.32 23.70 -4.57
CA GLU A 85 -14.38 24.23 -3.69
C GLU A 85 -13.77 24.89 -2.44
N ALA A 86 -12.89 24.18 -1.72
CA ALA A 86 -12.20 24.72 -0.55
C ALA A 86 -11.31 25.92 -0.89
N ALA A 87 -10.58 25.85 -2.01
CA ALA A 87 -9.77 26.95 -2.53
C ALA A 87 -10.60 28.17 -2.92
N GLY A 88 -11.78 27.95 -3.51
CA GLY A 88 -12.70 29.02 -3.91
C GLY A 88 -13.27 29.77 -2.71
N GLU A 89 -13.58 29.08 -1.62
CA GLU A 89 -14.07 29.70 -0.37
C GLU A 89 -12.99 30.52 0.36
N ILE A 90 -11.73 30.09 0.27
CA ILE A 90 -10.59 30.77 0.91
C ILE A 90 -10.12 31.99 0.09
N GLY A 91 -10.29 31.95 -1.23
CA GLY A 91 -9.64 32.88 -2.14
C GLY A 91 -8.23 32.39 -2.48
N PHE A 92 -8.05 31.94 -3.73
CA PHE A 92 -6.80 31.37 -4.23
C PHE A 92 -5.91 32.41 -4.94
N ASP A 93 -5.96 33.64 -4.45
CA ASP A 93 -5.31 34.83 -5.01
C ASP A 93 -3.90 35.09 -4.42
N LYS A 94 -3.55 34.40 -3.34
CA LYS A 94 -2.23 34.45 -2.70
C LYS A 94 -1.43 33.17 -2.95
N SER A 95 -0.10 33.25 -2.91
CA SER A 95 0.77 32.08 -3.05
C SER A 95 0.60 31.11 -1.88
N LEU A 96 0.76 29.80 -2.11
CA LEU A 96 0.65 28.76 -1.07
C LEU A 96 1.49 29.04 0.20
N GLY A 97 2.64 29.69 0.07
CA GLY A 97 3.50 30.06 1.22
C GLY A 97 2.96 31.22 2.08
N ALA A 98 1.91 31.91 1.64
CA ALA A 98 1.27 33.02 2.35
C ALA A 98 -0.05 32.63 3.02
N TYR A 99 -0.40 31.34 3.01
CA TYR A 99 -1.60 30.83 3.67
C TYR A 99 -1.38 30.83 5.18
N ALA A 100 -2.39 31.27 5.92
CA ALA A 100 -2.44 31.02 7.35
C ALA A 100 -2.62 29.51 7.58
N GLU A 101 -2.15 29.02 8.72
CA GLU A 101 -2.23 27.60 9.08
C GLU A 101 -3.67 27.06 8.95
N GLU A 102 -4.66 27.82 9.43
CA GLU A 102 -6.08 27.46 9.37
C GLU A 102 -6.61 27.29 7.94
N GLU A 103 -6.09 28.08 7.00
CA GLU A 103 -6.49 28.03 5.59
C GLU A 103 -5.85 26.82 4.90
N ALA A 104 -4.57 26.57 5.19
CA ALA A 104 -3.86 25.40 4.69
C ALA A 104 -4.49 24.10 5.21
N LEU A 105 -4.81 24.05 6.51
CA LEU A 105 -5.46 22.89 7.12
C LEU A 105 -6.84 22.62 6.52
N ARG A 106 -7.64 23.66 6.21
CA ARG A 106 -8.93 23.47 5.52
C ARG A 106 -8.78 22.79 4.16
N VAL A 107 -7.80 23.21 3.36
CA VAL A 107 -7.55 22.59 2.04
C VAL A 107 -7.07 21.16 2.19
N ILE A 108 -6.16 20.89 3.14
CA ILE A 108 -5.66 19.54 3.41
C ILE A 108 -6.80 18.62 3.85
N ASP A 109 -7.65 19.08 4.78
CA ASP A 109 -8.77 18.32 5.31
C ASP A 109 -9.78 17.95 4.21
N ALA A 110 -10.12 18.89 3.33
CA ALA A 110 -10.99 18.63 2.19
C ALA A 110 -10.42 17.57 1.23
N ILE A 111 -9.11 17.62 0.95
CA ILE A 111 -8.43 16.64 0.09
C ILE A 111 -8.40 15.26 0.74
N VAL A 112 -7.96 15.17 2.00
CA VAL A 112 -7.80 13.91 2.74
C VAL A 112 -9.15 13.24 2.96
N THR A 113 -10.18 14.01 3.29
CA THR A 113 -11.56 13.51 3.42
C THR A 113 -12.04 12.91 2.11
N CYS A 114 -11.98 13.67 1.02
CA CYS A 114 -12.42 13.20 -0.30
C CYS A 114 -11.62 11.95 -0.76
N TRP A 115 -10.31 11.93 -0.52
CA TRP A 115 -9.45 10.80 -0.83
C TRP A 115 -9.90 9.53 -0.09
N THR A 116 -10.10 9.65 1.22
CA THR A 116 -10.47 8.54 2.09
C THR A 116 -11.83 7.97 1.68
N GLU A 117 -12.81 8.84 1.41
CA GLU A 117 -14.12 8.44 0.90
C GLU A 117 -14.03 7.72 -0.45
N GLN A 118 -13.17 8.17 -1.36
CA GLN A 118 -12.96 7.48 -2.64
C GLN A 118 -12.31 6.11 -2.46
N MET A 119 -11.34 5.98 -1.55
CA MET A 119 -10.74 4.69 -1.23
C MET A 119 -11.76 3.72 -0.63
N VAL A 120 -12.62 4.20 0.28
CA VAL A 120 -13.72 3.41 0.86
C VAL A 120 -14.71 2.99 -0.22
N SER A 121 -15.17 3.92 -1.05
CA SER A 121 -16.12 3.63 -2.13
C SER A 121 -15.55 2.63 -3.16
N HIS A 122 -14.28 2.79 -3.52
CA HIS A 122 -13.60 1.83 -4.39
C HIS A 122 -13.48 0.46 -3.72
N HIS A 123 -13.12 0.41 -2.43
CA HIS A 123 -13.07 -0.84 -1.68
C HIS A 123 -14.44 -1.53 -1.68
N GLU A 124 -15.52 -0.81 -1.37
CA GLU A 124 -16.88 -1.34 -1.38
C GLU A 124 -17.33 -1.84 -2.75
N ALA A 125 -17.01 -1.11 -3.83
CA ALA A 125 -17.35 -1.48 -5.20
C ALA A 125 -16.53 -2.67 -5.73
N THR A 126 -15.31 -2.84 -5.23
CA THR A 126 -14.41 -3.94 -5.62
C THR A 126 -14.40 -5.10 -4.65
N ARG A 127 -15.21 -5.05 -3.58
CA ARG A 127 -15.53 -6.23 -2.77
C ARG A 127 -15.98 -7.31 -3.72
N GLN A 128 -15.16 -8.35 -3.86
CA GLN A 128 -15.53 -9.53 -4.59
C GLN A 128 -16.83 -10.03 -3.96
N SER A 129 -17.92 -10.02 -4.74
CA SER A 129 -19.03 -10.94 -4.53
C SER A 129 -18.35 -12.27 -4.26
N THR A 130 -18.56 -12.81 -3.07
CA THR A 130 -18.20 -14.19 -2.81
C THR A 130 -18.63 -15.02 -4.00
N VAL A 131 -17.74 -15.92 -4.42
CA VAL A 131 -18.02 -16.91 -5.46
C VAL A 131 -19.45 -17.38 -5.27
N ARG A 132 -20.29 -17.36 -6.32
CA ARG A 132 -21.68 -17.84 -6.22
C ARG A 132 -21.67 -19.21 -5.52
N GLY A 133 -22.17 -19.26 -4.28
CA GLY A 133 -22.19 -20.46 -3.45
C GLY A 133 -21.27 -20.47 -2.22
N THR A 134 -20.46 -19.44 -1.94
CA THR A 134 -19.67 -19.35 -0.70
C THR A 134 -20.22 -18.27 0.23
N THR A 135 -20.40 -18.59 1.51
CA THR A 135 -20.76 -17.63 2.55
C THR A 135 -19.75 -16.47 2.57
N PRO A 136 -20.18 -15.19 2.60
CA PRO A 136 -19.26 -14.06 2.78
C PRO A 136 -18.34 -14.34 3.97
N PRO A 137 -17.04 -14.02 3.90
CA PRO A 137 -16.20 -14.08 5.08
C PRO A 137 -16.89 -13.22 6.14
N ARG A 138 -17.36 -13.87 7.23
CA ARG A 138 -17.85 -13.15 8.40
C ARG A 138 -16.77 -12.16 8.81
N ASP A 139 -17.19 -11.02 9.35
CA ASP A 139 -16.29 -10.16 10.11
C ASP A 139 -15.43 -11.09 11.01
N PRO A 140 -14.10 -11.07 10.88
CA PRO A 140 -13.21 -11.99 11.59
C PRO A 140 -13.32 -11.85 13.12
N PHE A 141 -14.02 -10.83 13.60
CA PHE A 141 -14.33 -10.57 15.00
C PHE A 141 -15.80 -10.83 15.37
N ALA A 142 -16.68 -11.19 14.43
CA ALA A 142 -18.10 -11.46 14.72
C ALA A 142 -18.32 -12.67 15.64
N ASP A 143 -17.31 -13.53 15.77
CA ASP A 143 -17.34 -14.71 16.63
C ASP A 143 -16.79 -14.39 18.04
N MET A 144 -16.21 -13.20 18.24
CA MET A 144 -15.69 -12.72 19.52
C MET A 144 -16.79 -12.02 20.33
N ALA A 145 -17.85 -12.76 20.67
CA ALA A 145 -18.64 -12.39 21.84
C ALA A 145 -17.85 -12.84 23.08
N ASP A 146 -17.51 -11.89 23.96
CA ASP A 146 -16.98 -12.07 25.33
C ASP A 146 -15.45 -12.21 25.56
N ASP A 147 -14.58 -11.82 24.63
CA ASP A 147 -13.11 -11.78 24.87
C ASP A 147 -12.55 -10.34 24.89
N LEU A 148 -13.19 -9.42 25.64
CA LEU A 148 -12.57 -8.15 26.04
C LEU A 148 -11.93 -8.32 27.42
N PRO A 149 -10.60 -8.51 27.53
CA PRO A 149 -9.94 -8.87 28.80
C PRO A 149 -9.95 -7.77 29.88
N TRP A 150 -10.64 -6.64 29.68
CA TRP A 150 -10.77 -5.54 30.63
C TRP A 150 -12.21 -5.25 31.07
N GLU A 151 -13.20 -6.04 30.65
CA GLU A 151 -14.53 -5.97 31.26
C GLU A 151 -14.56 -6.84 32.52
N VAL A 152 -14.11 -6.25 33.62
CA VAL A 152 -14.27 -6.84 34.96
C VAL A 152 -15.76 -6.78 35.29
N ALA A 153 -16.38 -7.93 35.48
CA ALA A 153 -17.78 -8.07 35.89
C ALA A 153 -18.11 -7.14 37.08
N GLN A 154 -19.14 -6.30 36.91
CA GLN A 154 -19.84 -5.64 38.00
C GLN A 154 -20.75 -6.62 38.73
#